data_AF-A0AAW5TKL8-F1
#
_entry.id   AF-A0AAW5TKL8-F1
#
_cell.length_a   1.000
_cell.length_b   1.000
_cell.length_c   1.000
_cell.angle_alpha   90.00
_cell.angle_beta   90.00
_cell.angle_gamma   90.00
#
_symmetry.space_group_name_H-M   'P 1'
#
loop_
_entity.id
_entity.type
_entity.pdbx_description
1 polymer ?
#
loop_
_entity_poly.entity_id
_entity_poly.type
_entity_poly.pdbx_seq_one_letter_code
_entity_poly.pdbx_strand_id
1 'polypeptide(L)'
;LAHSHDIPLIVDNTIGTPANVNPFDFGADVVVDSATKFLGGHGTSIAGSVVERAGFNWKNGKFPGFHGVDESYHGIVWGDLPGAPFTT
;
A
#
# COMPACT_ATOMS: atom_id res chain seq x y z
N LEU A 1 -13.51 -10.53 3.18
CA LEU A 1 -13.37 -10.63 4.65
C LEU A 1 -12.72 -9.38 5.24
N ALA A 2 -11.50 -8.99 4.86
CA ALA A 2 -10.86 -7.80 5.42
C ALA A 2 -11.73 -6.53 5.30
N HIS A 3 -12.25 -6.26 4.09
CA HIS A 3 -13.14 -5.12 3.86
C HIS A 3 -14.47 -5.17 4.62
N SER A 4 -15.03 -6.35 4.93
CA SER A 4 -16.25 -6.44 5.74
C SER A 4 -16.01 -6.09 7.22
N HIS A 5 -14.75 -5.97 7.60
CA HIS A 5 -14.32 -5.48 8.91
C HIS A 5 -13.55 -4.16 8.79
N ASP A 6 -13.64 -3.42 7.68
CA ASP A 6 -12.94 -2.14 7.50
C ASP A 6 -11.41 -2.22 7.75
N ILE A 7 -10.78 -3.32 7.32
CA ILE A 7 -9.33 -3.55 7.41
C ILE A 7 -8.76 -3.70 6.00
N PRO A 8 -7.60 -3.08 5.68
CA PRO A 8 -6.99 -3.20 4.36
C PRO A 8 -6.33 -4.57 4.19
N LEU A 9 -6.28 -5.06 2.96
CA LEU A 9 -5.54 -6.26 2.57
C LEU A 9 -4.20 -5.85 1.94
N ILE A 10 -3.11 -6.26 2.59
CA ILE A 10 -1.74 -6.10 2.06
C ILE A 10 -1.26 -7.47 1.55
N VAL A 11 -0.74 -7.50 0.33
CA VAL A 11 -0.24 -8.72 -0.32
C VAL A 11 1.23 -8.58 -0.70
N ASP A 12 2.06 -9.53 -0.29
CA ASP A 12 3.41 -9.69 -0.86
C ASP A 12 3.29 -10.40 -2.22
N ASN A 13 3.58 -9.69 -3.30
CA ASN A 13 3.48 -10.22 -4.66
C ASN A 13 4.86 -10.56 -5.28
N THR A 14 5.90 -10.69 -4.45
CA THR A 14 7.28 -10.90 -4.92
C THR A 14 7.40 -12.08 -5.89
N ILE A 15 6.78 -13.23 -5.56
CA ILE A 15 6.84 -14.44 -6.40
C ILE A 15 5.88 -14.34 -7.60
N GLY A 16 4.69 -13.77 -7.39
CA GLY A 16 3.68 -13.64 -8.43
C GLY A 16 4.18 -12.73 -9.56
N THR A 17 4.88 -11.66 -9.21
CA THR A 17 5.26 -10.53 -10.08
C THR A 17 4.04 -9.82 -10.66
N PRO A 18 4.10 -8.50 -10.89
CA PRO A 18 3.01 -7.77 -11.54
C PRO A 18 2.75 -8.23 -12.98
N ALA A 19 3.70 -8.94 -13.61
CA ALA A 19 3.56 -9.47 -14.96
C ALA A 19 2.62 -10.69 -15.04
N ASN A 20 2.50 -11.49 -13.96
CA ASN A 20 1.64 -12.69 -13.98
C ASN A 20 0.36 -12.51 -13.17
N VAL A 21 0.42 -11.76 -12.07
CA VAL A 21 -0.73 -11.55 -11.18
C VAL A 21 -0.72 -10.10 -10.74
N ASN A 22 -1.87 -9.45 -10.90
CA ASN A 22 -2.16 -8.16 -10.31
C ASN A 22 -3.10 -8.36 -9.11
N PRO A 23 -2.60 -8.37 -7.85
CA PRO A 23 -3.42 -8.63 -6.67
C PRO A 23 -4.56 -7.63 -6.47
N PHE A 24 -4.44 -6.44 -7.06
CA PHE A 24 -5.49 -5.42 -7.03
C PHE A 24 -6.78 -5.89 -7.72
N ASP A 25 -6.70 -6.78 -8.71
CA ASP A 25 -7.87 -7.39 -9.37
C ASP A 25 -8.62 -8.35 -8.42
N PHE A 26 -7.95 -8.79 -7.34
CA PHE A 26 -8.48 -9.70 -6.33
C PHE A 26 -8.81 -9.01 -5.00
N GLY A 27 -8.80 -7.66 -4.98
CA GLY A 27 -9.20 -6.86 -3.82
C GLY A 27 -8.08 -6.57 -2.82
N ALA A 28 -6.81 -6.71 -3.20
CA ALA A 28 -5.73 -6.10 -2.42
C ALA A 28 -5.86 -4.56 -2.43
N ASP A 29 -5.51 -3.92 -1.33
CA ASP A 29 -5.43 -2.46 -1.22
C ASP A 29 -3.98 -1.99 -1.40
N VAL A 30 -3.04 -2.78 -0.89
CA VAL A 30 -1.59 -2.53 -0.97
C VAL A 30 -0.87 -3.80 -1.43
N VAL A 31 0.11 -3.63 -2.31
CA VAL A 31 1.03 -4.68 -2.74
C VAL A 31 2.44 -4.30 -2.31
N VAL A 32 3.18 -5.29 -1.80
CA VAL A 32 4.60 -5.14 -1.48
C VAL A 32 5.42 -6.12 -2.31
N ASP A 33 6.61 -5.71 -2.73
CA ASP A 33 7.55 -6.58 -3.41
C ASP A 33 8.95 -6.42 -2.81
N SER A 34 9.64 -7.54 -2.66
CA SER A 34 11.10 -7.55 -2.56
C SER A 34 11.66 -7.35 -3.96
N ALA A 35 11.83 -6.08 -4.34
CA ALA A 35 12.33 -5.70 -5.66
C ALA A 35 13.74 -6.23 -5.95
N THR A 36 14.53 -6.58 -4.92
CA THR A 36 15.78 -7.36 -5.05
C THR A 36 15.63 -8.62 -5.91
N LYS A 37 14.45 -9.26 -5.87
CA LYS A 37 14.20 -10.57 -6.49
C LYS A 37 13.84 -10.42 -7.97
N PHE A 38 12.62 -10.75 -8.34
CA PHE A 38 12.24 -10.89 -9.75
C PHE A 38 12.13 -9.55 -10.48
N LEU A 39 11.83 -8.45 -9.78
CA LEU A 39 11.81 -7.11 -10.38
C LEU A 39 13.22 -6.65 -10.77
N GLY A 40 14.20 -6.78 -9.86
CA GLY A 40 15.59 -6.46 -10.13
C GLY A 40 16.27 -7.50 -11.02
N GLY A 41 15.94 -8.79 -10.85
CA GLY A 41 16.28 -9.94 -11.71
C GLY A 41 17.73 -10.41 -11.67
N HIS A 42 18.67 -9.55 -11.24
CA HIS A 42 20.11 -9.78 -11.42
C HIS A 42 20.88 -10.03 -10.13
N GLY A 43 20.23 -9.97 -8.96
CA GLY A 43 20.87 -10.24 -7.66
C GLY A 43 21.95 -9.23 -7.24
N THR A 44 21.98 -8.05 -7.88
CA THR A 44 23.03 -7.03 -7.69
C THR A 44 22.58 -5.82 -6.86
N SER A 45 21.29 -5.68 -6.56
CA SER A 45 20.75 -4.49 -5.90
C SER A 45 19.67 -4.88 -4.90
N ILE A 46 19.77 -4.33 -3.69
CA ILE A 46 18.76 -4.51 -2.65
C ILE A 46 17.73 -3.39 -2.80
N ALA A 47 16.46 -3.76 -2.96
CA ALA A 47 15.35 -2.83 -3.04
C ALA A 47 14.05 -3.48 -2.56
N GLY A 48 13.10 -2.64 -2.16
CA GLY A 48 11.71 -3.02 -1.90
C GLY A 48 10.77 -1.97 -2.49
N SER A 49 9.55 -2.38 -2.83
CA SER A 49 8.47 -1.48 -3.25
C SER A 49 7.22 -1.72 -2.42
N VAL A 50 6.49 -0.62 -2.20
CA VAL A 50 5.14 -0.61 -1.62
C VAL A 50 4.28 0.17 -2.61
N VAL A 51 3.16 -0.40 -3.03
CA VAL A 51 2.25 0.17 -4.04
C VAL A 51 0.82 0.11 -3.52
N GLU A 52 0.11 1.23 -3.53
CA GLU A 52 -1.30 1.31 -3.15
C GLU A 52 -2.19 1.58 -4.37
N ARG A 53 -3.35 0.91 -4.45
CA ARG A 53 -4.31 1.00 -5.57
C ARG A 53 -5.17 2.29 -5.56
N ALA A 54 -5.08 3.10 -4.50
CA ALA A 54 -6.02 4.14 -4.11
C ALA A 54 -7.46 3.60 -3.90
N GLY A 55 -8.14 4.10 -2.85
CA GLY A 55 -9.57 3.82 -2.62
C GLY A 55 -9.94 3.03 -1.36
N PHE A 56 -8.97 2.61 -0.54
CA PHE A 56 -9.28 2.15 0.81
C PHE A 56 -9.62 3.34 1.72
N ASN A 57 -10.68 3.23 2.53
CA ASN A 57 -11.04 4.30 3.46
C ASN A 57 -10.19 4.26 4.74
N TRP A 58 -9.05 4.93 4.70
CA TRP A 58 -8.15 5.08 5.85
C TRP A 58 -8.74 5.92 7.01
N LYS A 59 -9.82 6.66 6.77
CA LYS A 59 -10.50 7.49 7.79
C LYS A 59 -11.67 6.79 8.48
N ASN A 60 -11.72 5.45 8.44
CA ASN A 60 -12.78 4.65 9.07
C ASN A 60 -12.72 4.56 10.62
N GLY A 61 -11.85 5.37 11.26
CA GLY A 61 -11.67 5.41 12.71
C GLY A 61 -10.66 4.40 13.28
N LYS A 62 -10.18 3.42 12.49
CA LYS A 62 -9.22 2.41 12.96
C LYS A 62 -7.76 2.81 12.80
N PHE A 63 -7.48 3.83 11.96
CA PHE A 63 -6.13 4.24 11.59
C PHE A 63 -5.86 5.70 12.00
N PRO A 64 -5.54 5.98 13.28
CA PRO A 64 -5.31 7.35 13.79
C PRO A 64 -4.24 8.13 13.05
N GLY A 65 -3.20 7.46 12.55
CA GLY A 65 -2.18 8.09 11.72
C GLY A 65 -2.71 8.71 10.42
N PHE A 66 -3.90 8.30 9.96
CA PHE A 66 -4.49 8.79 8.71
C PHE A 66 -5.63 9.78 8.90
N HIS A 67 -6.16 9.96 10.12
CA HIS A 67 -7.24 10.92 10.38
C HIS A 67 -6.88 12.00 11.40
N GLY A 68 -5.73 11.90 12.07
CA GLY A 68 -5.17 12.97 12.90
C GLY A 68 -4.40 14.01 12.09
N VAL A 69 -4.26 15.20 12.68
CA VAL A 69 -3.39 16.26 12.18
C VAL A 69 -1.93 15.85 12.42
N ASP A 70 -1.11 15.83 11.38
CA ASP A 70 0.31 15.56 11.46
C ASP A 70 1.11 16.87 11.51
N GLU A 71 1.50 17.26 12.72
CA GLU A 71 2.31 18.47 12.97
C GLU A 71 3.72 18.38 12.36
N SER A 72 4.25 17.18 12.17
CA SER A 72 5.57 17.00 11.54
C SER A 72 5.56 17.38 10.06
N TYR A 73 4.36 17.45 9.46
CA TYR A 73 4.16 17.69 8.05
C TYR A 73 3.15 18.82 7.81
N HIS A 74 3.37 19.97 8.46
CA HIS A 74 2.58 21.20 8.29
C HIS A 74 1.08 21.07 8.60
N GLY A 75 0.71 20.15 9.49
CA GLY A 75 -0.66 19.97 9.95
C GLY A 75 -1.58 19.34 8.92
N ILE A 76 -1.03 18.58 7.95
CA ILE A 76 -1.86 17.83 7.01
C ILE A 76 -2.60 16.69 7.73
N VAL A 77 -3.67 16.22 7.11
CA VAL A 77 -4.34 14.98 7.49
C VAL A 77 -4.14 14.01 6.33
N TRP A 78 -3.34 12.95 6.53
CA TRP A 78 -2.92 12.05 5.44
C TRP A 78 -4.10 11.46 4.66
N GLY A 79 -5.16 11.05 5.34
CA GLY A 79 -6.36 10.48 4.70
C GLY A 79 -7.19 11.48 3.89
N ASP A 80 -6.90 12.78 3.93
CA ASP A 80 -7.52 13.79 3.07
C ASP A 80 -6.72 14.07 1.79
N LEU A 81 -5.54 13.44 1.63
CA LEU A 81 -4.76 13.56 0.40
C LEU A 81 -5.48 12.88 -0.78
N PRO A 82 -5.42 13.48 -1.97
CA PRO A 82 -5.97 12.87 -3.16
C PRO A 82 -5.15 11.62 -3.55
N GLY A 83 -5.83 10.50 -3.81
CA GLY A 83 -5.20 9.28 -4.32
C GLY A 83 -4.85 8.25 -3.24
N ALA A 84 -3.57 7.94 -3.12
CA ALA A 84 -3.02 6.83 -2.34
C ALA A 84 -2.23 7.37 -1.12
N PRO A 85 -2.89 7.62 0.03
CA PRO A 85 -2.25 8.28 1.16
C PRO A 85 -1.28 7.38 1.94
N PHE A 86 -1.33 6.05 1.77
CA PHE A 86 -0.46 5.09 2.46
C PHE A 86 0.93 4.98 1.83
N THR A 87 1.05 5.19 0.52
CA THR A 87 2.33 5.27 -0.19
C THR A 87 2.46 6.60 -0.92
N THR A 88 3.23 7.53 -0.34
CA THR A 88 3.53 8.86 -0.91
C THR A 88 4.89 8.90 -1.60
#